data_AF-A0A2H6CT69-F1
#
_entry.id   AF-A0A2H6CT69-F1
#
_cell.length_a   1.000
_cell.length_b   1.000
_cell.length_c   1.000
_cell.angle_alpha   90.00
_cell.angle_beta   90.00
_cell.angle_gamma   90.00
#
_symmetry.space_group_name_H-M   'P 1'
#
loop_
_entity.id
_entity.type
_entity.pdbx_description
1 polymer ?
#
loop_
_entity_poly.entity_id
_entity_poly.type
_entity_poly.pdbx_seq_one_letter_code
_entity_poly.pdbx_strand_id
1 'polypeptide(L)'
;MYIRDYTFSDKKETIKMIKQTIQEVNKNDYSKAQLTAWSSIDEYSWKASLKDYSAVVMVNDWNNKIIGFADMDNKGYLDQFSCTSIFKIRP
;
A
#
# COMPACT_ATOMS: atom_id res chain seq x y z
N MET A 1 -14.49 5.65 6.89
CA MET A 1 -13.08 5.51 6.47
C MET A 1 -12.44 6.87 6.65
N TYR A 2 -11.20 6.92 7.11
CA TYR A 2 -10.43 8.17 7.19
C TYR A 2 -9.01 7.96 6.69
N ILE A 3 -8.37 9.05 6.27
CA ILE A 3 -6.95 9.08 5.90
C ILE A 3 -6.19 9.76 7.03
N ARG A 4 -5.01 9.22 7.36
CA ARG A 4 -4.07 9.85 8.29
C ARG A 4 -2.65 9.60 7.85
N ASP A 5 -1.71 10.34 8.42
CA ASP A 5 -0.29 10.12 8.20
C ASP A 5 0.10 8.69 8.60
N TYR A 6 0.96 8.11 7.78
CA TYR A 6 1.60 6.83 8.06
C TYR A 6 2.57 7.00 9.24
N THR A 7 2.58 6.01 10.12
CA THR A 7 3.56 5.90 11.21
C THR A 7 4.28 4.57 11.11
N PHE A 8 5.48 4.46 11.69
CA PHE A 8 6.25 3.22 11.57
C PHE A 8 5.56 2.01 12.25
N SER A 9 4.65 2.24 13.20
CA SER A 9 3.80 1.17 13.77
C SER A 9 2.86 0.54 12.74
N ASP A 10 2.52 1.25 11.68
CA ASP A 10 1.66 0.76 10.60
C ASP A 10 2.40 -0.18 9.62
N LYS A 11 3.74 -0.23 9.65
CA LYS A 11 4.59 -0.95 8.69
C LYS A 11 4.09 -2.36 8.39
N LYS A 12 3.92 -3.18 9.43
CA LYS A 12 3.61 -4.60 9.28
C LYS A 12 2.26 -4.81 8.59
N GLU A 13 1.27 -4.02 8.98
CA GLU A 13 -0.08 -4.12 8.42
C GLU A 13 -0.13 -3.55 7.00
N THR A 14 0.56 -2.44 6.76
CA THR A 14 0.69 -1.79 5.44
C THR A 14 1.32 -2.74 4.42
N ILE A 15 2.49 -3.30 4.73
CA ILE A 15 3.19 -4.25 3.83
C ILE A 15 2.31 -5.47 3.56
N LYS A 16 1.65 -6.02 4.59
CA LYS A 16 0.72 -7.13 4.41
C LYS A 16 -0.42 -6.77 3.45
N MET A 17 -1.04 -5.60 3.63
CA MET A 17 -2.11 -5.11 2.77
C MET A 17 -1.65 -4.91 1.33
N ILE A 18 -0.47 -4.33 1.11
CA ILE A 18 0.11 -4.13 -0.24
C ILE A 18 0.36 -5.49 -0.91
N LYS A 19 0.99 -6.45 -0.20
CA LYS A 19 1.23 -7.80 -0.72
C LYS A 19 -0.07 -8.49 -1.14
N GLN A 20 -1.14 -8.37 -0.33
CA GLN A 20 -2.46 -8.89 -0.66
C GLN A 20 -3.06 -8.19 -1.88
N THR A 21 -2.94 -6.87 -1.94
CA THR A 21 -3.47 -6.05 -3.04
C THR A 21 -2.82 -6.43 -4.38
N ILE A 22 -1.49 -6.57 -4.42
CA ILE A 22 -0.76 -7.04 -5.61
C ILE A 22 -1.35 -8.36 -6.11
N GLN A 23 -1.57 -9.33 -5.20
CA GLN A 23 -2.06 -10.66 -5.57
C GLN A 23 -3.54 -10.69 -5.95
N GLU A 24 -4.38 -9.84 -5.36
CA GLU A 24 -5.83 -9.91 -5.53
C GLU A 24 -6.36 -9.00 -6.64
N VAL A 25 -5.84 -7.78 -6.72
CA VAL A 25 -6.29 -6.75 -7.66
C VAL A 25 -5.64 -6.95 -9.03
N ASN A 26 -4.34 -7.23 -9.07
CA ASN A 26 -3.57 -7.23 -10.33
C ASN A 26 -3.52 -8.61 -11.01
N LYS A 27 -4.18 -9.63 -10.45
CA LYS A 27 -4.09 -11.02 -10.95
C LYS A 27 -4.56 -11.24 -12.39
N ASN A 28 -5.35 -10.33 -12.94
CA ASN A 28 -5.86 -10.44 -14.30
C ASN A 28 -4.86 -9.89 -15.34
N ASP A 29 -3.90 -9.06 -14.91
CA ASP A 29 -2.98 -8.35 -15.79
C ASP A 29 -1.54 -8.90 -15.72
N TYR A 30 -1.23 -9.67 -14.67
CA TYR A 30 0.11 -10.17 -14.40
C TYR A 30 0.12 -11.69 -14.20
N SER A 31 1.17 -12.34 -14.69
CA SER A 31 1.40 -13.76 -14.45
C SER A 31 1.70 -14.05 -12.98
N LYS A 32 1.49 -15.29 -12.56
CA LYS A 32 1.81 -15.73 -11.19
C LYS A 32 3.25 -15.43 -10.78
N ALA A 33 4.22 -15.62 -11.68
CA ALA A 33 5.62 -15.32 -11.41
C ALA A 33 5.86 -13.82 -11.17
N GLN A 34 5.25 -12.96 -11.97
CA GLN A 34 5.34 -11.50 -11.80
C GLN A 34 4.69 -11.05 -10.49
N LEU A 35 3.52 -11.59 -10.15
CA LEU A 35 2.85 -11.30 -8.88
C LEU A 35 3.70 -11.73 -7.68
N THR A 36 4.26 -12.94 -7.72
CA THR A 36 5.16 -13.44 -6.66
C THR A 36 6.38 -12.54 -6.51
N ALA A 37 7.05 -12.17 -7.61
CA ALA A 37 8.21 -11.28 -7.59
C ALA A 37 7.85 -9.89 -7.02
N TRP A 38 6.75 -9.30 -7.48
CA TRP A 38 6.31 -7.97 -7.04
C TRP A 38 5.90 -7.96 -5.55
N SER A 39 5.21 -9.00 -5.09
CA SER A 39 4.82 -9.11 -3.66
C SER A 39 5.98 -9.51 -2.73
N SER A 40 7.19 -9.75 -3.25
CA SER A 40 8.39 -10.07 -2.45
C SER A 40 9.06 -8.81 -1.91
N ILE A 41 8.29 -7.99 -1.18
CA ILE A 41 8.76 -6.72 -0.59
C ILE A 41 9.80 -7.00 0.50
N ASP A 42 10.97 -6.36 0.36
CA ASP A 42 12.01 -6.33 1.39
C ASP A 42 11.61 -5.40 2.55
N GLU A 43 11.25 -6.02 3.68
CA GLU A 43 10.83 -5.28 4.87
C GLU A 43 11.99 -4.54 5.54
N TYR A 44 13.25 -4.94 5.32
CA TYR A 44 14.41 -4.26 5.91
C TYR A 44 14.64 -2.90 5.25
N SER A 45 14.48 -2.82 3.93
CA SER A 45 14.65 -1.57 3.17
C SER A 45 13.46 -0.61 3.24
N TRP A 46 12.30 -1.05 3.77
CA TRP A 46 11.06 -0.25 3.83
C TRP A 46 11.23 1.14 4.47
N LYS A 47 12.01 1.25 5.56
CA LYS A 47 12.21 2.56 6.19
C LYS A 47 12.99 3.51 5.28
N ALA A 48 13.96 2.97 4.53
CA ALA A 48 14.79 3.75 3.64
C ALA A 48 14.02 4.19 2.39
N SER A 49 13.10 3.37 1.87
CA SER A 49 12.27 3.74 0.71
C SER A 49 11.39 4.96 0.98
N LEU A 50 10.96 5.17 2.23
CA LEU A 50 10.10 6.28 2.63
C LEU A 50 10.86 7.54 3.09
N LYS A 51 12.20 7.55 3.07
CA LYS A 51 12.99 8.63 3.70
C LYS A 51 12.67 10.02 3.14
N ASP A 52 12.47 10.11 1.82
CA ASP A 52 12.26 11.38 1.11
C ASP A 52 10.79 11.57 0.66
N TYR A 53 9.89 10.74 1.21
CA TYR A 53 8.47 10.70 0.85
C TYR A 53 7.58 10.96 2.05
N SER A 54 6.48 11.69 1.82
CA SER A 54 5.37 11.78 2.77
C SER A 54 4.37 10.66 2.49
N ALA A 55 4.10 9.83 3.48
CA ALA A 55 3.26 8.66 3.35
C ALA A 55 1.96 8.79 4.17
N VAL A 56 0.87 8.27 3.62
CA VAL A 56 -0.45 8.24 4.26
C VAL A 56 -1.04 6.84 4.21
N VAL A 57 -1.92 6.55 5.17
CA VAL A 57 -2.73 5.33 5.20
C VAL A 57 -4.21 5.67 5.21
N MET A 58 -5.00 4.85 4.53
CA MET A 58 -6.46 4.86 4.66
C MET A 58 -6.88 3.76 5.63
N VAL A 59 -7.70 4.12 6.61
CA VAL A 59 -8.15 3.23 7.68
C VAL A 59 -9.66 3.05 7.60
N ASN A 60 -10.11 1.81 7.85
CA ASN A 60 -11.52 1.48 7.99
C ASN A 60 -11.99 1.73 9.44
N ASP A 61 -12.97 2.61 9.62
CA ASP A 61 -13.48 3.04 10.93
C ASP A 61 -14.09 1.89 11.74
N TRP A 62 -14.62 0.85 11.09
CA TRP A 62 -15.33 -0.22 11.78
C TRP A 62 -14.43 -1.23 12.48
N ASN A 63 -13.23 -1.48 11.94
CA ASN A 63 -12.30 -2.48 12.47
C ASN A 63 -10.86 -1.98 12.61
N ASN A 64 -10.64 -0.68 12.38
CA ASN A 64 -9.35 0.00 12.43
C ASN A 64 -8.27 -0.62 11.50
N LYS A 65 -8.69 -1.34 10.45
CA LYS A 65 -7.77 -1.98 9.51
C LYS A 65 -7.26 -0.98 8.47
N ILE A 66 -5.98 -1.06 8.13
CA ILE A 66 -5.39 -0.36 6.99
C ILE A 66 -5.91 -1.01 5.70
N ILE A 67 -6.56 -0.18 4.88
CA ILE A 67 -7.18 -0.58 3.61
C ILE A 67 -6.58 0.16 2.41
N GLY A 68 -5.66 1.09 2.63
CA GLY A 68 -4.91 1.75 1.56
C GLY A 68 -3.63 2.42 2.06
N PHE A 69 -2.71 2.65 1.13
CA PHE A 69 -1.41 3.28 1.35
C PHE A 69 -1.03 4.11 0.13
N ALA A 70 -0.41 5.26 0.37
CA ALA A 70 0.21 6.06 -0.68
C ALA A 70 1.42 6.83 -0.14
N ASP A 71 2.40 7.08 -0.99
CA ASP A 71 3.53 7.95 -0.68
C ASP A 71 3.84 8.91 -1.84
N MET A 72 4.29 10.12 -1.51
CA MET A 72 4.56 11.17 -2.49
C MET A 72 5.77 11.99 -2.08
N ASP A 73 6.64 12.31 -3.05
CA ASP A 73 7.78 13.18 -2.81
C ASP A 73 7.35 14.66 -2.71
N ASN A 74 8.29 15.52 -2.33
CA ASN A 74 8.04 16.96 -2.20
C ASN A 74 7.84 17.70 -3.55
N LYS A 75 8.01 17.01 -4.68
CA LYS A 75 7.76 17.53 -6.04
C LYS A 75 6.42 17.08 -6.59
N GLY A 76 5.68 16.24 -5.87
CA GLY A 76 4.38 15.71 -6.27
C GLY A 76 4.45 14.39 -7.04
N TYR A 77 5.59 13.70 -7.06
CA TYR A 77 5.71 12.37 -7.63
C TYR A 77 5.10 11.33 -6.67
N LEU A 78 4.03 10.69 -7.10
CA LEU A 78 3.38 9.57 -6.40
C LEU A 78 4.15 8.28 -6.72
N ASP A 79 4.96 7.80 -5.79
CA ASP A 79 5.80 6.61 -6.02
C ASP A 79 5.00 5.32 -5.83
N GLN A 80 4.26 5.21 -4.72
CA GLN A 80 3.42 4.06 -4.43
C GLN A 80 1.98 4.47 -4.16
N PHE A 81 1.05 3.68 -4.71
CA PHE A 81 -0.37 3.72 -4.39
C PHE A 81 -0.93 2.30 -4.36
N SER A 82 -1.64 1.94 -3.29
CA SER A 82 -2.27 0.64 -3.14
C SER A 82 -3.54 0.75 -2.30
N CYS A 83 -4.61 0.09 -2.72
CA CYS A 83 -5.85 0.01 -1.96
C CYS A 83 -6.50 -1.36 -2.16
N THR A 84 -7.12 -1.87 -1.10
CA THR A 84 -7.79 -3.18 -1.15
C THR A 84 -8.98 -3.17 -2.12
N SER A 85 -9.36 -4.34 -2.62
CA SER A 85 -10.49 -4.55 -3.54
C SER A 85 -11.86 -4.12 -3.01
N ILE A 86 -11.98 -3.83 -1.70
CA ILE A 86 -13.16 -3.20 -1.09
C ILE A 86 -13.41 -1.80 -1.69
N PHE A 87 -12.36 -1.15 -2.22
CA PHE A 87 -12.47 0.07 -2.99
C PHE A 87 -12.83 -0.25 -4.44
N LYS A 88 -14.12 -0.16 -4.77
CA LYS A 88 -14.56 -0.01 -6.16
C LYS A 88 -14.66 1.48 -6.48
N ILE A 89 -14.00 1.90 -7.54
CA ILE A 89 -14.19 3.23 -8.15
C ILE A 89 -15.71 3.37 -8.39
N ARG A 90 -16.29 4.50 -7.96
CA ARG A 90 -17.70 4.79 -8.24
C ARG A 90 -17.92 4.65 -9.76
N PRO A 91 -19.03 4.04 -10.20
CA PRO A 91 -19.35 3.95 -11.62
C PRO A 91 -19.39 5.33 -12.28
#